data_AF-A0A8T4IBP7-F1
#
_entry.id   AF-A0A8T4IBP7-F1
#
_cell.length_a   1.000
_cell.length_b   1.000
_cell.length_c   1.000
_cell.angle_alpha   90.00
_cell.angle_beta   90.00
_cell.angle_gamma   90.00
#
_symmetry.space_group_name_H-M   'P 1'
#
loop_
_entity.id
_entity.type
_entity.pdbx_description
1 polymer ?
#
loop_
_entity_poly.entity_id
_entity_poly.type
_entity_poly.pdbx_seq_one_letter_code
_entity_poly.pdbx_strand_id
1 'polypeptide(L)'
;MKPRITINTNKDGELEIWLNPDGRDLFVRELQHLSERSDHFHLGPEDLGGEVPVQIIAYREGDQIIEWGKVLFRPDEWDAQHFPQVIAPESRSDG
;
A
#
# COMPACT_ATOMS: atom_id res chain seq x y z
N MET A 1 -18.71 -8.97 -8.17
CA MET A 1 -18.94 -9.30 -6.75
C MET A 1 -18.45 -8.13 -5.90
N LYS A 2 -18.48 -8.21 -4.57
CA LYS A 2 -17.88 -7.15 -3.73
C LYS A 2 -16.35 -7.25 -3.75
N PRO A 3 -15.60 -6.15 -3.92
CA PRO A 3 -14.14 -6.14 -3.75
C PRO A 3 -13.73 -6.72 -2.40
N ARG A 4 -12.76 -7.64 -2.41
CA ARG A 4 -12.18 -8.26 -1.21
C ARG A 4 -10.68 -8.12 -1.27
N ILE A 5 -10.15 -7.32 -0.36
CA ILE A 5 -8.73 -7.01 -0.22
C ILE A 5 -8.36 -7.24 1.24
N THR A 6 -7.40 -8.13 1.51
CA THR A 6 -6.81 -8.30 2.86
C THR A 6 -5.33 -8.04 2.75
N ILE A 7 -4.79 -7.27 3.70
CA ILE A 7 -3.36 -6.99 3.80
C ILE A 7 -2.89 -7.51 5.15
N ASN A 8 -1.81 -8.28 5.16
CA ASN A 8 -1.26 -8.84 6.39
C ASN A 8 0.27 -8.94 6.33
N THR A 9 0.87 -9.07 7.51
CA THR A 9 2.19 -9.66 7.65
C THR A 9 2.02 -11.12 8.10
N ASN A 10 2.64 -12.06 7.39
CA ASN A 10 2.60 -13.47 7.78
C ASN A 10 3.61 -13.77 8.92
N LYS A 11 3.61 -15.00 9.44
CA LYS A 11 4.49 -15.43 10.54
C LYS A 11 5.99 -15.26 10.26
N ASP A 12 6.38 -15.23 8.98
CA ASP A 12 7.76 -15.12 8.52
C ASP A 12 8.16 -13.64 8.29
N GLY A 13 7.23 -12.71 8.55
CA GLY A 13 7.45 -11.27 8.42
C GLY A 13 7.18 -10.72 7.02
N GLU A 14 6.61 -11.51 6.12
CA GLU A 14 6.35 -11.09 4.73
C GLU A 14 5.02 -10.34 4.62
N LEU A 15 5.00 -9.27 3.82
CA LEU A 15 3.77 -8.58 3.45
C LEU A 15 3.03 -9.38 2.37
N GLU A 16 1.76 -9.69 2.63
CA GLU A 16 0.86 -10.33 1.68
C GLU A 16 -0.35 -9.42 1.37
N ILE A 17 -0.76 -9.40 0.11
CA ILE A 17 -1.98 -8.70 -0.35
C ILE A 17 -2.86 -9.72 -1.06
N TRP A 18 -3.98 -10.06 -0.42
CA TRP A 18 -4.94 -11.04 -0.91
C TRP A 18 -6.09 -10.35 -1.64
N LEU A 19 -6.33 -10.74 -2.89
CA LEU A 19 -7.29 -10.09 -3.78
C LEU A 19 -8.25 -11.11 -4.38
N ASN A 20 -9.55 -10.81 -4.38
CA ASN A 20 -10.46 -11.39 -5.36
C ASN A 20 -10.40 -10.56 -6.68
N PRO A 21 -11.03 -11.02 -7.79
CA PRO A 21 -10.97 -10.30 -9.06
C PRO A 21 -11.39 -8.82 -8.97
N ASP A 22 -12.52 -8.52 -8.31
CA ASP A 22 -12.99 -7.14 -8.18
C ASP A 22 -12.07 -6.28 -7.29
N GLY A 23 -11.45 -6.88 -6.25
CA GLY A 23 -10.46 -6.23 -5.40
C GLY A 23 -9.17 -5.91 -6.14
N ARG A 24 -8.70 -6.84 -7.00
CA ARG A 24 -7.57 -6.59 -7.90
C ARG A 24 -7.87 -5.43 -8.85
N ASP A 25 -9.03 -5.46 -9.50
CA ASP A 25 -9.39 -4.45 -10.49
C ASP A 25 -9.53 -3.06 -9.84
N LEU A 26 -10.08 -2.98 -8.63
CA LEU A 26 -10.10 -1.77 -7.81
C LEU A 26 -8.69 -1.28 -7.46
N PHE A 27 -7.85 -2.16 -6.91
CA PHE A 27 -6.50 -1.80 -6.49
C PHE A 27 -5.64 -1.28 -7.66
N VAL A 28 -5.72 -1.94 -8.81
CA VAL A 28 -5.03 -1.52 -10.04
C VAL A 28 -5.56 -0.19 -10.54
N ARG A 29 -6.87 0.04 -10.49
CA ARG A 29 -7.46 1.33 -10.89
C ARG A 29 -6.92 2.48 -10.04
N GLU A 30 -6.93 2.34 -8.72
CA GLU A 30 -6.43 3.41 -7.84
C GLU A 30 -4.91 3.63 -7.99
N LEU A 31 -4.14 2.56 -8.22
CA LEU A 31 -2.72 2.68 -8.59
C LEU A 31 -2.51 3.46 -9.88
N GLN A 32 -3.32 3.22 -10.91
CA GLN A 32 -3.22 3.90 -12.20
C GLN A 32 -3.72 5.35 -12.16
N HIS A 33 -4.52 5.72 -11.17
CA HIS A 33 -4.96 7.10 -10.96
C HIS A 33 -3.92 7.98 -10.26
N LEU A 34 -2.87 7.39 -9.69
CA LEU A 34 -1.81 8.13 -9.04
C LEU A 34 -1.11 9.08 -10.02
N SER A 35 -0.95 10.33 -9.59
CA SER A 35 -0.29 11.38 -10.37
C SER A 35 0.20 12.50 -9.43
N GLU A 36 0.89 13.50 -9.96
CA GLU A 36 1.30 14.68 -9.19
C GLU A 36 0.14 15.44 -8.54
N ARG A 37 -1.09 15.32 -9.09
CA ARG A 37 -2.30 15.98 -8.57
C ARG A 37 -3.17 15.06 -7.69
N SER A 38 -2.85 13.77 -7.67
CA SER A 38 -3.53 12.73 -6.89
C SER A 38 -2.45 11.78 -6.38
N ASP A 39 -1.72 12.24 -5.36
CA ASP A 39 -0.44 11.67 -4.96
C ASP A 39 -0.58 10.49 -3.99
N HIS A 40 -1.79 10.12 -3.59
CA HIS A 40 -2.04 8.96 -2.75
C HIS A 40 -3.48 8.46 -2.83
N PHE A 41 -3.69 7.24 -2.34
CA PHE A 41 -5.00 6.74 -1.92
C PHE A 41 -4.87 6.00 -0.57
N HIS A 42 -5.99 5.87 0.14
CA HIS A 42 -6.04 5.25 1.45
C HIS A 42 -6.52 3.81 1.37
N LEU A 43 -5.90 2.99 2.22
CA LEU A 43 -6.33 1.66 2.60
C LEU A 43 -6.99 1.80 3.98
N GLY A 44 -8.22 1.33 4.11
CA GLY A 44 -8.94 1.41 5.38
C GLY A 44 -10.16 0.51 5.44
N PRO A 45 -10.74 0.32 6.63
CA PRO A 45 -12.03 -0.35 6.78
C PRO A 45 -13.13 0.34 5.96
N GLU A 46 -14.07 -0.45 5.44
CA GLU A 46 -15.12 0.02 4.52
C GLU A 46 -16.05 1.07 5.14
N ASP A 47 -16.28 1.01 6.45
CA ASP A 47 -17.14 1.91 7.21
C ASP A 47 -16.52 3.31 7.44
N LEU A 48 -15.24 3.48 7.11
CA LEU A 48 -14.48 4.70 7.40
C LEU A 48 -14.09 5.50 6.15
N GLY A 49 -14.62 5.10 4.98
CA GLY A 49 -14.62 5.93 3.76
C GLY A 49 -13.30 6.01 2.99
N GLY A 50 -12.40 5.03 3.15
CA GLY A 50 -11.20 4.91 2.30
C GLY A 50 -11.54 4.54 0.85
N GLU A 51 -10.67 4.90 -0.10
CA GLU A 51 -10.86 4.62 -1.53
C GLU A 51 -10.75 3.11 -1.83
N VAL A 52 -9.92 2.40 -1.06
CA VAL A 52 -9.69 0.96 -1.18
C VAL A 52 -10.04 0.29 0.16
N PRO A 53 -11.23 -0.35 0.27
CA PRO A 53 -11.66 -1.00 1.51
C PRO A 53 -10.87 -2.30 1.75
N VAL A 54 -10.26 -2.42 2.92
CA VAL A 54 -9.58 -3.65 3.38
C VAL A 54 -10.47 -4.45 4.34
N GLN A 55 -10.29 -5.76 4.35
CA GLN A 55 -11.00 -6.71 5.20
C GLN A 55 -10.15 -7.10 6.39
N ILE A 56 -10.81 -7.32 7.52
CA ILE A 56 -10.18 -7.66 8.81
C ILE A 56 -10.05 -9.18 9.06
N ILE A 57 -10.42 -9.99 8.08
CA ILE A 57 -10.39 -11.45 8.20
C ILE A 57 -9.04 -11.96 7.72
N ALA A 58 -8.29 -12.56 8.64
CA ALA A 58 -7.04 -13.26 8.35
C ALA A 58 -7.24 -14.48 7.45
N TYR A 59 -6.29 -14.72 6.54
CA TYR A 59 -6.30 -15.89 5.67
C TYR A 59 -5.74 -17.13 6.38
N ARG A 60 -4.78 -16.93 7.29
CA ARG A 60 -4.10 -17.99 8.03
C ARG A 60 -3.99 -17.63 9.51
N GLU A 61 -3.82 -18.67 10.33
CA GLU A 61 -3.46 -18.49 11.73
C GLU A 61 -2.08 -17.82 11.85
N GLY A 62 -1.98 -16.81 12.70
CA GLY A 62 -0.75 -16.04 12.92
C GLY A 62 -0.56 -14.85 11.98
N ASP A 63 -1.42 -14.64 10.99
CA ASP A 63 -1.40 -13.42 10.18
C ASP A 63 -1.73 -12.19 11.05
N GLN A 64 -0.90 -11.15 10.95
CA GLN A 64 -1.19 -9.85 11.54
C GLN A 64 -1.83 -8.95 10.48
N ILE A 65 -3.10 -8.60 10.66
CA ILE A 65 -3.83 -7.78 9.69
C ILE A 65 -3.39 -6.32 9.77
N ILE A 66 -3.18 -5.72 8.59
CA ILE A 66 -2.92 -4.30 8.41
C ILE A 66 -4.23 -3.65 7.97
N GLU A 67 -4.91 -3.03 8.92
CA GLU A 67 -6.22 -2.39 8.69
C GLU A 67 -6.10 -1.00 8.07
N TRP A 68 -4.94 -0.35 8.22
CA TRP A 68 -4.74 1.06 7.87
C TRP A 68 -3.47 1.25 7.08
N GLY A 69 -3.56 2.00 5.98
CA GLY A 69 -2.40 2.32 5.17
C GLY A 69 -2.67 3.42 4.16
N LYS A 70 -1.59 3.87 3.52
CA LYS A 70 -1.64 4.76 2.36
C LYS A 70 -0.66 4.26 1.33
N VAL A 71 -1.03 4.32 0.05
CA VAL A 71 -0.09 4.18 -1.05
C VAL A 71 0.23 5.58 -1.53
N LEU A 72 1.52 5.93 -1.55
CA LEU A 72 2.01 7.28 -1.86
C LEU A 72 2.77 7.24 -3.19
N PHE A 73 2.38 8.10 -4.12
CA PHE A 73 3.11 8.37 -5.36
C PHE A 73 4.12 9.49 -5.14
N ARG A 74 5.38 9.18 -5.41
CA ARG A 74 6.51 10.09 -5.21
C ARG A 74 7.40 10.05 -6.45
N PRO A 75 7.29 11.05 -7.34
CA PRO A 75 8.22 11.19 -8.46
C PRO A 75 9.64 11.45 -7.96
N ASP A 76 10.64 10.97 -8.69
CA ASP A 76 12.05 11.14 -8.34
C ASP A 76 12.44 12.63 -8.25
N GLU A 77 11.88 13.49 -9.09
CA GLU A 77 12.13 14.93 -9.06
C GLU A 77 11.62 15.59 -7.77
N TRP A 78 10.53 15.06 -7.20
CA TRP A 78 9.98 15.53 -5.93
C TRP A 78 10.85 15.07 -4.77
N ASP A 79 11.22 13.78 -4.77
CA ASP A 79 12.08 13.23 -3.72
C ASP A 79 13.49 13.83 -3.78
N ALA A 80 14.03 14.15 -4.96
CA ALA A 80 15.31 14.87 -5.07
C ALA A 80 15.29 16.24 -4.38
N GLN A 81 14.13 16.91 -4.32
CA GLN A 81 13.98 18.23 -3.68
C GLN A 81 13.69 18.12 -2.18
N HIS A 82 12.89 17.15 -1.76
CA HIS A 82 12.34 17.07 -0.41
C HIS A 82 12.91 15.93 0.44
N PHE A 83 13.34 14.84 -0.18
CA PHE A 83 13.88 13.64 0.46
C PHE A 83 15.14 13.14 -0.27
N PRO A 84 16.17 14.00 -0.49
CA PRO A 84 17.32 13.67 -1.33
C PRO A 84 18.08 12.40 -0.89
N GLN A 85 18.01 12.05 0.40
CA GLN A 85 18.59 10.81 0.95
C GLN A 85 18.00 9.52 0.35
N VAL A 86 16.83 9.56 -0.28
CA VAL A 86 16.19 8.41 -0.95
C VAL A 86 16.73 8.22 -2.37
N ILE A 87 17.09 9.31 -3.06
CA ILE A 87 17.57 9.30 -4.46
C ILE A 87 19.07 8.99 -4.54
N ALA A 88 19.85 9.64 -3.67
CA ALA A 88 21.28 9.41 -3.56
C ALA A 88 21.54 8.89 -2.14
N PRO A 89 21.26 7.60 -1.86
CA PRO A 89 21.72 7.01 -0.62
C PRO A 89 23.24 7.17 -0.64
N GLU A 90 23.77 8.05 0.22
CA GLU A 90 25.20 8.16 0.43
C GLU A 90 25.70 6.72 0.56
N SER A 91 26.61 6.32 -0.33
CA SER A 91 27.24 5.02 -0.29
C SER A 91 27.76 4.87 1.13
N ARG A 92 27.03 4.11 1.96
CA ARG A 92 27.47 3.76 3.29
C ARG A 92 28.75 2.99 3.07
N SER A 93 29.87 3.71 3.16
CA SER A 93 31.16 3.11 3.39
C SER A 93 31.02 2.48 4.77
N ASP A 94 30.67 1.19 4.76
CA ASP A 94 30.77 0.33 5.92
C ASP A 94 32.22 0.44 6.41
N GLY A 95 32.40 1.21 7.49
CA GLY A 95 33.64 1.28 8.26
C GLY A 95 33.72 0.14 9.27
#